data_AF-A0A355RX41-F1
#
_entry.id   AF-A0A355RX41-F1
#
_cell.length_a   1.000
_cell.length_b   1.000
_cell.length_c   1.000
_cell.angle_alpha   90.00
_cell.angle_beta   90.00
_cell.angle_gamma   90.00
#
_symmetry.space_group_name_H-M   'P 1'
#
loop_
_entity.id
_entity.type
_entity.pdbx_description
1 polymer ?
#
loop_
_entity_poly.entity_id
_entity_poly.type
_entity_poly.pdbx_seq_one_letter_code
_entity_poly.pdbx_strand_id
1 'polypeptide(L)'
;NAQRERARIIVSLINVGAIVLLLGIPILAFILHLKYNKEPKPQFEGKYYRELPEDCTPAVMSVLYNFGNITTRDITATLMDLVRKKYLKIDIQRIEEKGLFRSKTHENYAFVKLKDPDSNLLEHERYFMDWMLNSIGNGRSFSLDEIEEHTKSRSDALEFKNSYDAWSNMVKMDANDKKIFDDSCDTGKWIGSLVGIAEIIIGIFMVVFGGFIGIAVALEGVALMIFALLIKRRTQYGATQYAMWKAFKRFLVNFSNLKEASIPSLVIWEHYLVYAISLGVAKEVIKQLKMLIPEESYHMEGITYLYIGSLMHGYDSFDRIDRISSQFERSANSAFTLASSKNSSSFGGGGGFSSGSSGGGGGGGFGGF
;
A
#
# COMPACT_ATOMS: atom_id res chain seq x y z
N ASN A 1 -0.01 -61.11 -28.37
CA ASN A 1 0.97 -60.72 -27.33
C ASN A 1 1.66 -59.38 -27.64
N ALA A 2 2.39 -59.23 -28.74
CA ALA A 2 3.15 -58.01 -29.08
C ALA A 2 2.44 -56.66 -28.86
N GLN A 3 1.15 -56.51 -29.20
CA GLN A 3 0.40 -55.27 -28.93
C GLN A 3 0.29 -54.93 -27.43
N ARG A 4 0.09 -55.93 -26.56
CA ARG A 4 0.02 -55.76 -25.09
C ARG A 4 1.40 -55.51 -24.46
N GLU A 5 2.49 -55.86 -25.13
CA GLU A 5 3.85 -55.52 -24.71
C GLU A 5 4.20 -54.10 -25.12
N ARG A 6 3.91 -53.70 -26.37
CA ARG A 6 4.06 -52.30 -26.82
C ARG A 6 3.27 -51.33 -25.93
N ALA A 7 2.01 -51.64 -25.60
CA ALA A 7 1.22 -50.83 -24.68
C ALA A 7 1.86 -50.70 -23.27
N ARG A 8 2.36 -51.81 -22.71
CA ARG A 8 3.05 -51.78 -21.40
C ARG A 8 4.35 -50.98 -21.41
N ILE A 9 5.13 -51.06 -22.50
CA ILE A 9 6.36 -50.27 -22.67
C ILE A 9 6.01 -48.77 -22.76
N ILE A 10 5.00 -48.40 -23.55
CA ILE A 10 4.56 -47.00 -23.68
C ILE A 10 4.10 -46.43 -22.33
N VAL A 11 3.27 -47.16 -21.57
CA VAL A 11 2.82 -46.73 -20.23
C VAL A 11 4.00 -46.60 -19.25
N SER A 12 4.97 -47.52 -19.31
CA SER A 12 6.19 -47.43 -18.49
C SER A 12 7.00 -46.18 -18.80
N LEU A 13 7.22 -45.87 -20.09
CA LEU A 13 7.92 -44.65 -20.53
C LEU A 13 7.19 -43.37 -20.13
N ILE A 14 5.85 -43.35 -20.23
CA ILE A 14 5.03 -42.22 -19.75
C ILE A 14 5.20 -42.01 -18.25
N ASN A 15 5.15 -43.08 -17.45
CA ASN A 15 5.32 -43.00 -16.00
C ASN A 15 6.73 -42.52 -15.60
N VAL A 16 7.78 -42.99 -16.28
CA VAL A 16 9.16 -42.51 -16.04
C VAL A 16 9.27 -41.02 -16.42
N GLY A 17 8.70 -40.60 -17.55
CA GLY A 17 8.67 -39.20 -17.95
C GLY A 17 7.92 -38.31 -16.94
N ALA A 18 6.79 -38.77 -16.44
CA ALA A 18 6.02 -38.08 -15.40
C ALA A 18 6.80 -37.95 -14.09
N ILE A 19 7.52 -39.00 -13.64
CA ILE A 19 8.39 -38.93 -12.46
C ILE A 19 9.53 -37.92 -12.65
N VAL A 20 10.10 -37.82 -13.86
CA VAL A 20 11.14 -36.82 -14.17
C VAL A 20 10.58 -35.40 -14.11
N LEU A 21 9.35 -35.16 -14.58
CA LEU A 21 8.69 -33.85 -14.45
C LEU A 21 8.44 -33.52 -12.97
N LEU A 22 7.81 -34.44 -12.22
CA LEU A 22 7.48 -34.31 -10.79
C LEU A 22 8.69 -34.07 -9.86
N LEU A 23 9.92 -34.32 -10.34
CA LEU A 23 11.15 -34.03 -9.62
C LEU A 23 11.91 -32.83 -10.21
N GLY A 24 11.79 -32.57 -11.51
CA GLY A 24 12.46 -31.47 -12.19
C GLY A 24 11.80 -30.11 -11.96
N ILE A 25 10.48 -30.06 -11.84
CA ILE A 25 9.72 -28.81 -11.70
C ILE A 25 9.92 -28.13 -10.33
N PRO A 26 9.99 -28.85 -9.19
CA PRO A 26 10.37 -28.24 -7.91
C PRO A 26 11.79 -27.66 -7.94
N ILE A 27 12.72 -28.31 -8.67
CA ILE A 27 14.08 -27.80 -8.87
C ILE A 27 14.07 -26.53 -9.72
N LEU A 28 13.28 -26.48 -10.79
CA LEU A 28 13.10 -25.27 -11.60
C LEU A 28 12.49 -24.13 -10.76
N ALA A 29 11.44 -24.40 -9.98
CA ALA A 29 10.82 -23.42 -9.09
C ALA A 29 11.83 -22.87 -8.07
N PHE A 30 12.70 -23.72 -7.52
CA PHE A 30 13.80 -23.30 -6.64
C PHE A 30 14.85 -22.44 -7.35
N ILE A 31 15.22 -22.76 -8.60
CA ILE A 31 16.13 -21.93 -9.42
C ILE A 31 15.50 -20.56 -9.71
N LEU A 32 14.22 -20.53 -10.11
CA LEU A 32 13.46 -19.30 -10.33
C LEU A 32 13.36 -18.47 -9.04
N HIS A 33 13.13 -19.12 -7.90
CA HIS A 33 13.13 -18.47 -6.59
C HIS A 33 14.48 -17.78 -6.30
N LEU A 34 15.58 -18.53 -6.38
CA LEU A 34 16.92 -18.01 -6.07
C LEU A 34 17.35 -16.88 -7.00
N LYS A 35 16.98 -16.94 -8.28
CA LYS A 35 17.40 -15.96 -9.29
C LYS A 35 16.52 -14.70 -9.31
N TYR A 36 15.20 -14.87 -9.28
CA TYR A 36 14.25 -13.79 -9.57
C TYR A 36 13.39 -13.36 -8.36
N ASN A 37 13.15 -14.22 -7.37
CA ASN A 37 12.26 -13.90 -6.24
C ASN A 37 12.98 -13.57 -4.92
N LYS A 38 14.22 -14.03 -4.74
CA LYS A 38 14.97 -13.84 -3.50
C LYS A 38 15.46 -12.39 -3.37
N GLU A 39 14.89 -11.66 -2.41
CA GLU A 39 15.31 -10.29 -2.08
C GLU A 39 16.83 -10.21 -1.81
N PRO A 40 17.53 -9.19 -2.35
CA PRO A 40 18.94 -8.97 -2.06
C PRO A 40 19.12 -8.49 -0.60
N LYS A 41 20.30 -8.74 -0.03
CA LYS A 41 20.64 -8.18 1.28
C LYS A 41 20.81 -6.66 1.15
N PRO A 42 20.18 -5.83 2.00
CA PRO A 42 20.37 -4.37 1.95
C PRO A 42 21.82 -4.01 2.29
N GLN A 43 22.32 -2.91 1.73
CA GLN A 43 23.64 -2.36 2.10
C GLN A 43 23.60 -1.64 3.46
N PHE A 44 22.42 -1.23 3.91
CA PHE A 44 22.21 -0.55 5.18
C PHE A 44 21.76 -1.54 6.27
N GLU A 45 22.56 -1.64 7.33
CA GLU A 45 22.32 -2.55 8.47
C GLU A 45 21.96 -1.81 9.78
N GLY A 46 21.83 -0.48 9.76
CA GLY A 46 21.57 0.33 10.95
C GLY A 46 20.19 0.10 11.58
N LYS A 47 20.10 0.11 12.91
CA LYS A 47 18.82 -0.04 13.63
C LYS A 47 17.88 1.16 13.46
N TYR A 48 18.46 2.35 13.29
CA TYR A 48 17.77 3.64 13.17
C TYR A 48 18.41 4.45 12.04
N TYR A 49 17.58 5.23 11.35
CA TYR A 49 18.00 6.23 10.37
C TYR A 49 17.28 7.53 10.73
N ARG A 50 18.01 8.66 10.87
CA ARG A 50 17.48 9.89 11.51
C ARG A 50 16.97 10.94 10.52
N GLU A 51 17.34 10.80 9.26
CA GLU A 51 17.05 11.70 8.16
C GLU A 51 16.08 11.02 7.19
N LEU A 52 15.56 11.74 6.20
CA LEU A 52 14.79 11.10 5.13
C LEU A 52 15.74 10.26 4.27
N PRO A 53 15.47 8.96 4.05
CA PRO A 53 16.30 8.10 3.19
C PRO A 53 16.37 8.54 1.73
N GLU A 54 15.41 9.37 1.30
CA GLU A 54 15.27 9.81 -0.09
C GLU A 54 14.44 11.08 -0.16
N ASP A 55 14.74 11.93 -1.15
CA ASP A 55 13.85 13.02 -1.55
C ASP A 55 12.79 12.47 -2.52
N CYS A 56 11.60 12.22 -1.99
CA CYS A 56 10.43 11.73 -2.72
C CYS A 56 9.16 12.02 -1.93
N THR A 57 8.00 12.11 -2.59
CA THR A 57 6.73 12.35 -1.87
C THR A 57 6.37 11.17 -0.95
N PRO A 58 5.54 11.40 0.09
CA PRO A 58 5.05 10.34 0.97
C PRO A 58 4.37 9.19 0.22
N ALA A 59 3.63 9.50 -0.85
CA ALA A 59 2.97 8.50 -1.69
C ALA A 59 3.98 7.63 -2.47
N VAL A 60 5.03 8.24 -3.05
CA VAL A 60 6.11 7.50 -3.73
C VAL A 60 6.90 6.63 -2.73
N MET A 61 7.16 7.15 -1.53
CA MET A 61 7.75 6.38 -0.42
C MET A 61 6.87 5.18 -0.04
N SER A 62 5.55 5.35 -0.01
CA SER A 62 4.62 4.26 0.29
C SER A 62 4.68 3.13 -0.75
N VAL A 63 4.79 3.43 -2.04
CA VAL A 63 4.97 2.43 -3.10
C VAL A 63 6.21 1.56 -2.84
N LEU A 64 7.34 2.17 -2.45
CA LEU A 64 8.56 1.45 -2.07
C LEU A 64 8.35 0.58 -0.81
N TYR A 65 7.79 1.20 0.23
CA TYR A 65 7.66 0.59 1.55
C TYR A 65 6.67 -0.59 1.54
N ASN A 66 5.51 -0.40 0.91
CA ASN A 66 4.42 -1.36 0.78
C ASN A 66 4.51 -2.24 -0.49
N PHE A 67 5.68 -2.30 -1.12
CA PHE A 67 6.02 -3.25 -2.19
C PHE A 67 5.08 -3.16 -3.40
N GLY A 68 4.87 -1.94 -3.91
CA GLY A 68 4.06 -1.61 -5.10
C GLY A 68 2.61 -1.22 -4.78
N ASN A 69 2.18 -1.36 -3.53
CA ASN A 69 0.83 -1.04 -3.09
C ASN A 69 0.74 0.39 -2.55
N ILE A 70 -0.42 1.01 -2.72
CA ILE A 70 -0.78 2.32 -2.18
C ILE A 70 -2.00 2.13 -1.29
N THR A 71 -2.06 2.91 -0.21
CA THR A 71 -3.10 2.85 0.82
C THR A 71 -3.90 4.15 0.88
N THR A 72 -5.09 4.11 1.46
CA THR A 72 -5.92 5.30 1.67
C THR A 72 -5.25 6.37 2.55
N ARG A 73 -4.27 5.99 3.40
CA ARG A 73 -3.43 6.93 4.17
C ARG A 73 -2.55 7.80 3.29
N ASP A 74 -2.14 7.29 2.14
CA ASP A 74 -1.25 8.01 1.23
C ASP A 74 -1.96 9.21 0.59
N ILE A 75 -3.28 9.16 0.49
CA ILE A 75 -4.10 10.33 0.15
C ILE A 75 -3.99 11.40 1.25
N THR A 76 -4.19 11.01 2.52
CA THR A 76 -4.05 11.95 3.65
C THR A 76 -2.62 12.49 3.71
N ALA A 77 -1.61 11.66 3.46
CA ALA A 77 -0.22 12.08 3.42
C ALA A 77 0.12 12.99 2.22
N THR A 78 -0.66 12.96 1.13
CA THR A 78 -0.52 13.84 -0.05
C THR A 78 -1.36 15.12 0.06
N LEU A 79 -2.40 15.12 0.88
CA LEU A 79 -3.13 16.32 1.29
C LEU A 79 -2.38 17.10 2.38
N MET A 80 -1.82 16.37 3.35
CA MET A 80 -0.59 16.77 3.99
C MET A 80 0.56 16.77 2.95
N ASP A 81 1.74 17.27 3.24
CA ASP A 81 2.72 17.68 2.20
C ASP A 81 2.26 18.84 1.31
N LEU A 82 1.12 18.78 0.61
CA LEU A 82 0.62 19.92 -0.19
C LEU A 82 0.33 21.15 0.68
N VAL A 83 -0.22 20.95 1.88
CA VAL A 83 -0.37 22.02 2.88
C VAL A 83 1.00 22.50 3.41
N ARG A 84 1.95 21.60 3.70
CA ARG A 84 3.33 21.93 4.13
C ARG A 84 4.10 22.73 3.06
N LYS A 85 3.92 22.34 1.80
CA LYS A 85 4.44 22.99 0.58
C LYS A 85 3.69 24.29 0.23
N LYS A 86 2.66 24.66 1.02
CA LYS A 86 1.87 25.90 0.92
C LYS A 86 1.10 26.05 -0.41
N TYR A 87 0.66 24.95 -1.02
CA TYR A 87 -0.32 24.97 -2.11
C TYR A 87 -1.76 25.03 -1.59
N LEU A 88 -1.99 24.40 -0.43
CA LEU A 88 -3.27 24.36 0.27
C LEU A 88 -3.14 24.95 1.67
N LYS A 89 -4.23 25.49 2.21
CA LYS A 89 -4.38 25.88 3.62
C LYS A 89 -5.57 25.14 4.22
N ILE A 90 -5.41 24.63 5.44
CA ILE A 90 -6.54 24.13 6.23
C ILE A 90 -7.30 25.32 6.83
N ASP A 91 -8.61 25.34 6.63
CA ASP A 91 -9.56 26.27 7.21
C ASP A 91 -10.61 25.48 8.01
N ILE A 92 -10.88 25.89 9.25
CA ILE A 92 -11.71 25.12 10.19
C ILE A 92 -13.05 25.83 10.34
N GLN A 93 -14.09 25.21 9.80
CA GLN A 93 -15.44 25.75 9.80
C GLN A 93 -16.26 25.04 10.87
N ARG A 94 -16.81 25.79 11.83
CA ARG A 94 -17.74 25.24 12.82
C ARG A 94 -19.16 25.30 12.26
N ILE A 95 -19.71 24.14 11.95
CA ILE A 95 -21.07 23.98 11.45
C ILE A 95 -21.97 23.62 12.63
N GLU A 96 -23.10 24.32 12.79
CA GLU A 96 -24.12 24.00 13.79
C GLU A 96 -25.37 23.42 13.12
N GLU A 97 -25.52 22.10 13.18
CA GLU A 97 -26.72 21.41 12.71
C GLU A 97 -27.84 21.52 13.75
N LYS A 98 -28.97 22.13 13.37
CA LYS A 98 -30.16 22.22 14.23
C LYS A 98 -31.04 20.97 14.09
N GLY A 99 -30.88 20.02 15.00
CA GLY A 99 -31.80 18.89 15.16
C GLY A 99 -33.07 19.27 15.94
N LEU A 100 -34.14 18.48 15.81
CA LEU A 100 -35.46 18.76 16.42
C LEU A 100 -35.45 18.96 17.96
N PHE A 101 -34.48 18.38 18.67
CA PHE A 101 -34.40 18.41 20.14
C PHE A 101 -33.05 18.90 20.70
N ARG A 102 -32.02 19.03 19.85
CA ARG A 102 -30.66 19.46 20.24
C ARG A 102 -29.89 19.91 19.00
N SER A 103 -29.17 21.02 19.07
CA SER A 103 -28.18 21.34 18.05
C SER A 103 -26.90 20.52 18.25
N LYS A 104 -26.28 20.12 17.15
CA LYS A 104 -25.02 19.40 17.12
C LYS A 104 -24.02 20.27 16.37
N THR A 105 -22.99 20.72 17.06
CA THR A 105 -21.86 21.41 16.42
C THR A 105 -20.82 20.39 16.00
N HIS A 106 -20.40 20.41 14.74
CA HIS A 106 -19.21 19.71 14.27
C HIS A 106 -18.22 20.68 13.62
N GLU A 107 -16.98 20.23 13.53
CA GLU A 107 -15.94 20.94 12.78
C GLU A 107 -15.82 20.28 11.42
N ASN A 108 -16.10 21.03 10.36
CA ASN A 108 -15.73 20.67 9.00
C ASN A 108 -14.33 21.24 8.71
N TYR A 109 -13.49 20.43 8.09
CA TYR A 109 -12.12 20.79 7.72
C TYR A 109 -12.11 21.06 6.22
N ALA A 110 -12.06 22.35 5.86
CA ALA A 110 -11.93 22.81 4.49
C ALA A 110 -10.46 22.99 4.12
N PHE A 111 -10.14 22.81 2.84
CA PHE A 111 -8.82 22.96 2.26
C PHE A 111 -8.93 23.98 1.12
N VAL A 112 -8.26 25.12 1.28
CA VAL A 112 -8.36 26.27 0.38
C VAL A 112 -7.07 26.40 -0.44
N LYS A 113 -7.20 26.55 -1.76
CA LYS A 113 -6.08 26.80 -2.67
C LYS A 113 -5.40 28.13 -2.35
N LEU A 114 -4.08 28.08 -2.12
CA LEU A 114 -3.21 29.24 -1.93
C LEU A 114 -2.51 29.66 -3.23
N LYS A 115 -2.05 28.69 -4.02
CA LYS A 115 -1.44 28.89 -5.34
C LYS A 115 -1.79 27.74 -6.28
N ASP A 116 -1.73 28.01 -7.57
CA ASP A 116 -1.92 26.98 -8.60
C ASP A 116 -0.74 26.00 -8.65
N PRO A 117 -0.94 24.77 -9.15
CA PRO A 117 0.13 23.80 -9.33
C PRO A 117 1.22 24.33 -10.26
N ASP A 118 2.49 24.14 -9.87
CA ASP A 118 3.65 24.58 -10.64
C ASP A 118 4.65 23.42 -10.87
N SER A 119 5.82 23.71 -11.43
CA SER A 119 6.85 22.72 -11.77
C SER A 119 7.53 22.06 -10.55
N ASN A 120 7.28 22.53 -9.32
CA ASN A 120 7.82 21.91 -8.10
C ASN A 120 6.95 20.79 -7.54
N LEU A 121 5.77 20.55 -8.14
CA LEU A 121 4.94 19.37 -7.87
C LEU A 121 5.25 18.24 -8.85
N LEU A 122 5.03 17.00 -8.44
CA LEU A 122 5.02 15.84 -9.34
C LEU A 122 3.65 15.69 -10.04
N GLU A 123 3.56 14.83 -11.06
CA GLU A 123 2.31 14.66 -11.82
C GLU A 123 1.16 14.15 -10.94
N HIS A 124 1.43 13.19 -10.05
CA HIS A 124 0.40 12.73 -9.11
C HIS A 124 -0.08 13.84 -8.16
N GLU A 125 0.77 14.80 -7.81
CA GLU A 125 0.38 15.93 -6.94
C GLU A 125 -0.45 16.97 -7.68
N ARG A 126 -0.10 17.27 -8.95
CA ARG A 126 -0.92 18.09 -9.85
C ARG A 126 -2.31 17.49 -10.03
N TYR A 127 -2.37 16.21 -10.39
CA TYR A 127 -3.62 15.47 -10.57
C TYR A 127 -4.42 15.39 -9.27
N PHE A 128 -3.76 15.18 -8.13
CA PHE A 128 -4.42 15.18 -6.83
C PHE A 128 -5.08 16.52 -6.48
N MET A 129 -4.38 17.63 -6.74
CA MET A 129 -4.96 18.97 -6.55
C MET A 129 -6.17 19.21 -7.48
N ASP A 130 -6.06 18.83 -8.75
CA ASP A 130 -7.17 18.93 -9.71
C ASP A 130 -8.39 18.11 -9.28
N TRP A 131 -8.19 16.82 -8.97
CA TRP A 131 -9.23 15.91 -8.49
C TRP A 131 -9.93 16.45 -7.23
N MET A 132 -9.17 16.86 -6.21
CA MET A 132 -9.76 17.35 -4.97
C MET A 132 -10.47 18.71 -5.14
N LEU A 133 -9.88 19.65 -5.89
CA LEU A 133 -10.44 20.99 -6.03
C LEU A 133 -11.59 21.06 -7.04
N ASN A 134 -11.49 20.38 -8.18
CA ASN A 134 -12.43 20.53 -9.30
C ASN A 134 -13.47 19.41 -9.39
N SER A 135 -13.16 18.17 -8.97
CA SER A 135 -14.14 17.05 -9.01
C SER A 135 -14.93 16.90 -7.71
N ILE A 136 -14.36 17.30 -6.57
CA ILE A 136 -15.01 17.21 -5.25
C ILE A 136 -15.38 18.62 -4.71
N GLY A 137 -14.51 19.61 -4.96
CA GLY A 137 -14.71 20.99 -4.52
C GLY A 137 -15.30 21.92 -5.59
N ASN A 138 -15.08 23.22 -5.38
CA ASN A 138 -15.58 24.32 -6.22
C ASN A 138 -14.49 25.01 -7.08
N GLY A 139 -13.34 24.37 -7.26
CA GLY A 139 -12.13 24.88 -7.93
C GLY A 139 -11.26 25.83 -7.12
N ARG A 140 -11.74 26.27 -5.94
CA ARG A 140 -10.98 27.09 -4.97
C ARG A 140 -10.80 26.41 -3.62
N SER A 141 -11.77 25.61 -3.19
CA SER A 141 -11.72 24.84 -1.96
C SER A 141 -12.53 23.55 -2.06
N PHE A 142 -12.20 22.60 -1.19
CA PHE A 142 -13.00 21.40 -0.91
C PHE A 142 -12.95 21.10 0.60
N SER A 143 -13.79 20.22 1.10
CA SER A 143 -13.90 19.88 2.52
C SER A 143 -14.14 18.38 2.74
N LEU A 144 -13.93 17.92 3.98
CA LEU A 144 -14.13 16.50 4.31
C LEU A 144 -15.60 16.07 4.22
N ASP A 145 -16.54 17.00 4.46
CA ASP A 145 -17.97 16.73 4.32
C ASP A 145 -18.37 16.58 2.83
N GLU A 146 -17.81 17.39 1.93
CA GLU A 146 -17.95 17.23 0.47
C GLU A 146 -17.34 15.89 -0.02
N ILE A 147 -16.18 15.48 0.51
CA ILE A 147 -15.60 14.16 0.24
C ILE A 147 -16.53 13.04 0.73
N GLU A 148 -17.16 13.19 1.90
CA GLU A 148 -18.14 12.21 2.37
C GLU A 148 -19.36 12.15 1.45
N GLU A 149 -19.86 13.30 0.98
CA GLU A 149 -21.00 13.39 0.06
C GLU A 149 -20.70 12.72 -1.30
N HIS A 150 -19.55 13.02 -1.91
CA HIS A 150 -19.06 12.38 -3.15
C HIS A 150 -18.72 10.88 -3.03
N THR A 151 -19.04 10.23 -1.90
CA THR A 151 -18.89 8.78 -1.72
C THR A 151 -20.18 8.07 -1.26
N LYS A 152 -21.32 8.79 -1.19
CA LYS A 152 -22.62 8.26 -0.77
C LYS A 152 -23.40 7.55 -1.88
N SER A 153 -23.26 8.00 -3.13
CA SER A 153 -23.94 7.37 -4.27
C SER A 153 -23.02 6.45 -5.06
N ARG A 154 -23.60 5.52 -5.83
CA ARG A 154 -22.85 4.53 -6.60
C ARG A 154 -22.08 5.13 -7.78
N SER A 155 -22.60 6.18 -8.42
CA SER A 155 -21.88 6.88 -9.50
C SER A 155 -20.64 7.54 -8.94
N ASP A 156 -20.81 8.28 -7.85
CA ASP A 156 -19.78 9.16 -7.29
C ASP A 156 -18.69 8.31 -6.62
N ALA A 157 -19.08 7.21 -5.96
CA ALA A 157 -18.15 6.19 -5.48
C ALA A 157 -17.33 5.52 -6.60
N LEU A 158 -17.92 5.31 -7.79
CA LEU A 158 -17.20 4.76 -8.95
C LEU A 158 -16.25 5.80 -9.56
N GLU A 159 -16.67 7.06 -9.65
CA GLU A 159 -15.83 8.18 -10.08
C GLU A 159 -14.65 8.38 -9.13
N PHE A 160 -14.90 8.47 -7.82
CA PHE A 160 -13.89 8.54 -6.78
C PHE A 160 -12.90 7.38 -6.86
N LYS A 161 -13.38 6.16 -7.12
CA LYS A 161 -12.51 4.99 -7.33
C LYS A 161 -11.66 5.12 -8.59
N ASN A 162 -12.24 5.55 -9.71
CA ASN A 162 -11.51 5.74 -10.97
C ASN A 162 -10.41 6.80 -10.81
N SER A 163 -10.71 7.92 -10.14
CA SER A 163 -9.73 8.97 -9.87
C SER A 163 -8.65 8.52 -8.87
N TYR A 164 -9.00 7.74 -7.85
CA TYR A 164 -8.03 7.09 -6.98
C TYR A 164 -7.11 6.13 -7.75
N ASP A 165 -7.66 5.28 -8.63
CA ASP A 165 -6.89 4.32 -9.41
C ASP A 165 -5.98 5.05 -10.44
N ALA A 166 -6.44 6.15 -11.03
CA ALA A 166 -5.62 7.02 -11.89
C ALA A 166 -4.47 7.67 -11.13
N TRP A 167 -4.75 8.32 -9.99
CA TRP A 167 -3.75 8.89 -9.08
C TRP A 167 -2.74 7.84 -8.63
N SER A 168 -3.23 6.68 -8.16
CA SER A 168 -2.44 5.52 -7.74
C SER A 168 -1.49 5.02 -8.83
N ASN A 169 -1.89 5.09 -10.10
CA ASN A 169 -1.03 4.75 -11.23
C ASN A 169 0.02 5.82 -11.50
N MET A 170 -0.31 7.12 -11.40
CA MET A 170 0.67 8.20 -11.51
C MET A 170 1.74 8.13 -10.41
N VAL A 171 1.35 7.89 -9.16
CA VAL A 171 2.31 7.67 -8.04
C VAL A 171 3.24 6.48 -8.33
N LYS A 172 2.73 5.39 -8.91
CA LYS A 172 3.57 4.24 -9.30
C LYS A 172 4.52 4.58 -10.45
N MET A 173 4.11 5.44 -11.39
CA MET A 173 4.98 5.91 -12.48
C MET A 173 6.12 6.77 -11.92
N ASP A 174 5.81 7.75 -11.07
CA ASP A 174 6.80 8.60 -10.38
C ASP A 174 7.73 7.78 -9.45
N ALA A 175 7.28 6.63 -8.95
CA ALA A 175 8.10 5.67 -8.23
C ALA A 175 8.95 4.76 -9.13
N ASN A 176 8.54 4.54 -10.39
CA ASN A 176 9.22 3.62 -11.31
C ASN A 176 10.56 4.18 -11.80
N ASP A 177 10.67 5.49 -11.97
CA ASP A 177 11.90 6.20 -12.34
C ASP A 177 13.08 5.91 -11.39
N LYS A 178 12.78 5.56 -10.14
CA LYS A 178 13.75 5.22 -9.09
C LYS A 178 14.25 3.76 -9.16
N LYS A 179 13.81 2.96 -10.15
CA LYS A 179 14.24 1.54 -10.40
C LYS A 179 14.22 0.68 -9.13
N ILE A 180 13.11 0.77 -8.40
CA ILE A 180 12.93 0.14 -7.08
C ILE A 180 12.69 -1.37 -7.19
N PHE A 181 11.95 -1.81 -8.22
CA PHE A 181 11.63 -3.21 -8.47
C PHE A 181 12.53 -3.79 -9.57
N ASP A 182 12.83 -5.08 -9.48
CA ASP A 182 13.77 -5.74 -10.38
C ASP A 182 13.04 -6.28 -11.61
N ASP A 183 13.17 -5.60 -12.76
CA ASP A 183 12.49 -5.97 -14.02
C ASP A 183 12.82 -7.40 -14.49
N SER A 184 13.94 -7.99 -14.04
CA SER A 184 14.26 -9.39 -14.33
C SER A 184 13.25 -10.38 -13.71
N CYS A 185 12.44 -9.94 -12.72
CA CYS A 185 11.28 -10.68 -12.24
C CYS A 185 10.33 -11.08 -13.37
N ASP A 186 10.13 -10.21 -14.37
CA ASP A 186 9.22 -10.50 -15.48
C ASP A 186 9.77 -11.60 -16.38
N THR A 187 11.09 -11.70 -16.53
CA THR A 187 11.72 -12.86 -17.18
C THR A 187 11.45 -14.15 -16.39
N GLY A 188 11.50 -14.09 -15.05
CA GLY A 188 11.12 -15.20 -14.17
C GLY A 188 9.65 -15.61 -14.32
N LYS A 189 8.73 -14.64 -14.31
CA LYS A 189 7.28 -14.84 -14.55
C LYS A 189 7.03 -15.51 -15.89
N TRP A 190 7.63 -14.99 -16.98
CA TRP A 190 7.47 -15.52 -18.33
C TRP A 190 7.97 -16.97 -18.45
N ILE A 191 9.18 -17.27 -17.96
CA ILE A 191 9.73 -18.63 -18.00
C ILE A 191 8.85 -19.60 -17.21
N GLY A 192 8.51 -19.27 -15.96
CA GLY A 192 7.70 -20.14 -15.11
C GLY A 192 6.28 -20.35 -15.64
N SER A 193 5.66 -19.31 -16.21
CA SER A 193 4.32 -19.41 -16.80
C SER A 193 4.31 -20.25 -18.08
N LEU A 194 5.31 -20.07 -18.97
CA LEU A 194 5.43 -20.86 -20.20
C LEU A 194 5.65 -22.35 -19.88
N VAL A 195 6.56 -22.66 -18.95
CA VAL A 195 6.80 -24.04 -18.53
C VAL A 195 5.56 -24.64 -17.84
N GLY A 196 4.91 -23.91 -16.94
CA GLY A 196 3.67 -24.36 -16.28
C GLY A 196 2.54 -24.64 -17.28
N ILE A 197 2.35 -23.79 -18.29
CA ILE A 197 1.38 -24.03 -19.38
C ILE A 197 1.73 -25.28 -20.19
N ALA A 198 3.01 -25.45 -20.57
CA ALA A 198 3.45 -26.63 -21.30
C ALA A 198 3.25 -27.93 -20.47
N GLU A 199 3.53 -27.86 -19.17
CA GLU A 199 3.33 -28.96 -18.24
C GLU A 199 1.85 -29.31 -18.04
N ILE A 200 0.96 -28.32 -17.92
CA ILE A 200 -0.50 -28.52 -17.90
C ILE A 200 -0.96 -29.27 -19.16
N ILE A 201 -0.48 -28.87 -20.34
CA ILE A 201 -0.81 -29.52 -21.61
C ILE A 201 -0.30 -30.97 -21.63
N ILE A 202 0.92 -31.22 -21.15
CA ILE A 202 1.50 -32.57 -21.05
C ILE A 202 0.72 -33.44 -20.06
N GLY A 203 0.34 -32.90 -18.90
CA GLY A 203 -0.46 -33.60 -17.89
C GLY A 203 -1.85 -33.98 -18.41
N ILE A 204 -2.55 -33.04 -19.06
CA ILE A 204 -3.84 -33.32 -19.74
C ILE A 204 -3.68 -34.40 -20.81
N PHE A 205 -2.64 -34.31 -21.65
CA PHE A 205 -2.34 -35.33 -22.65
C PHE A 205 -2.13 -36.71 -22.02
N MET A 206 -1.33 -36.81 -20.95
CA MET A 206 -1.13 -38.07 -20.22
C MET A 206 -2.44 -38.67 -19.70
N VAL A 207 -3.35 -37.85 -19.17
CA VAL A 207 -4.68 -38.30 -18.71
C VAL A 207 -5.53 -38.84 -19.87
N VAL A 208 -5.56 -38.15 -21.01
CA VAL A 208 -6.31 -38.58 -22.20
C VAL A 208 -5.83 -39.96 -22.70
N PHE A 209 -4.54 -40.26 -22.58
CA PHE A 209 -3.97 -41.57 -22.92
C PHE A 209 -3.96 -42.59 -21.75
N GLY A 210 -4.75 -42.34 -20.70
CA GLY A 210 -5.03 -43.30 -19.61
C GLY A 210 -4.02 -43.26 -18.44
N GLY A 211 -3.09 -42.31 -18.42
CA GLY A 211 -2.14 -42.10 -17.34
C GLY A 211 -2.70 -41.16 -16.26
N PHE A 212 -3.32 -41.70 -15.21
CA PHE A 212 -3.82 -40.91 -14.08
C PHE A 212 -2.75 -40.05 -13.39
N ILE A 213 -1.47 -40.41 -13.50
CA ILE A 213 -0.33 -39.59 -13.03
C ILE A 213 -0.28 -38.20 -13.71
N GLY A 214 -0.85 -38.05 -14.91
CA GLY A 214 -0.99 -36.77 -15.60
C GLY A 214 -1.82 -35.73 -14.84
N ILE A 215 -2.69 -36.16 -13.91
CA ILE A 215 -3.42 -35.24 -13.02
C ILE A 215 -2.43 -34.54 -12.07
N ALA A 216 -1.45 -35.27 -11.53
CA ALA A 216 -0.44 -34.70 -10.62
C ALA A 216 0.46 -33.70 -11.38
N VAL A 217 0.92 -34.08 -12.57
CA VAL A 217 1.70 -33.21 -13.47
C VAL A 217 0.92 -31.94 -13.84
N ALA A 218 -0.36 -32.05 -14.19
CA ALA A 218 -1.18 -30.88 -14.51
C ALA A 218 -1.38 -29.95 -13.30
N LEU A 219 -1.57 -30.50 -12.09
CA LEU A 219 -1.69 -29.71 -10.86
C LEU A 219 -0.37 -29.04 -10.46
N GLU A 220 0.76 -29.70 -10.70
CA GLU A 220 2.08 -29.10 -10.50
C GLU A 220 2.33 -27.94 -11.48
N GLY A 221 2.01 -28.10 -12.76
CA GLY A 221 2.10 -27.00 -13.73
C GLY A 221 1.22 -25.79 -13.37
N VAL A 222 0.03 -26.01 -12.78
CA VAL A 222 -0.79 -24.94 -12.20
C VAL A 222 -0.10 -24.29 -11.00
N ALA A 223 0.49 -25.08 -10.09
CA ALA A 223 1.20 -24.57 -8.94
C ALA A 223 2.46 -23.76 -9.34
N LEU A 224 3.23 -24.22 -10.33
CA LEU A 224 4.35 -23.51 -10.92
C LEU A 224 3.89 -22.19 -11.56
N MET A 225 2.80 -22.20 -12.32
CA MET A 225 2.24 -20.99 -12.94
C MET A 225 1.80 -19.96 -11.87
N ILE A 226 1.11 -20.39 -10.82
CA ILE A 226 0.73 -19.51 -9.69
C ILE A 226 1.98 -18.97 -9.00
N PHE A 227 2.96 -19.82 -8.70
CA PHE A 227 4.24 -19.40 -8.12
C PHE A 227 4.96 -18.38 -9.01
N ALA A 228 5.00 -18.62 -10.33
CA ALA A 228 5.63 -17.74 -11.30
C ALA A 228 5.00 -16.34 -11.29
N LEU A 229 3.67 -16.25 -11.28
CA LEU A 229 2.94 -14.97 -11.20
C LEU A 229 3.19 -14.21 -9.89
N LEU A 230 3.54 -14.92 -8.82
CA LEU A 230 3.92 -14.34 -7.53
C LEU A 230 5.38 -13.89 -7.45
N ILE A 231 6.22 -14.16 -8.47
CA ILE A 231 7.63 -13.73 -8.48
C ILE A 231 7.71 -12.21 -8.45
N LYS A 232 8.26 -11.67 -7.36
CA LYS A 232 8.49 -10.24 -7.19
C LYS A 232 9.64 -9.98 -6.21
N ARG A 233 10.46 -8.98 -6.52
CA ARG A 233 11.68 -8.63 -5.77
C ARG A 233 12.04 -7.15 -6.00
N ARG A 234 12.75 -6.55 -5.05
CA ARG A 234 13.38 -5.23 -5.16
C ARG A 234 14.78 -5.34 -5.79
N THR A 235 15.21 -4.25 -6.42
CA THR A 235 16.63 -4.09 -6.78
C THR A 235 17.50 -3.97 -5.52
N GLN A 236 18.82 -4.06 -5.67
CA GLN A 236 19.78 -3.80 -4.59
C GLN A 236 19.56 -2.40 -3.96
N TYR A 237 19.21 -1.42 -4.78
CA TYR A 237 18.81 -0.08 -4.36
C TYR A 237 17.50 -0.12 -3.56
N GLY A 238 16.42 -0.66 -4.14
CA GLY A 238 15.11 -0.74 -3.49
C GLY A 238 15.14 -1.48 -2.15
N ALA A 239 15.90 -2.57 -2.02
CA ALA A 239 16.06 -3.29 -0.75
C ALA A 239 16.78 -2.45 0.31
N THR A 240 17.80 -1.68 -0.10
CA THR A 240 18.55 -0.77 0.77
C THR A 240 17.68 0.40 1.23
N GLN A 241 16.96 1.05 0.30
CA GLN A 241 16.01 2.11 0.63
C GLN A 241 14.90 1.59 1.55
N TYR A 242 14.34 0.40 1.31
CA TYR A 242 13.36 -0.23 2.21
C TYR A 242 13.93 -0.42 3.63
N ALA A 243 15.18 -0.87 3.77
CA ALA A 243 15.83 -1.01 5.08
C ALA A 243 16.00 0.36 5.77
N MET A 244 16.41 1.40 5.05
CA MET A 244 16.53 2.76 5.57
C MET A 244 15.18 3.35 5.99
N TRP A 245 14.12 3.23 5.17
CA TRP A 245 12.76 3.68 5.55
C TRP A 245 12.19 2.90 6.74
N LYS A 246 12.51 1.60 6.85
CA LYS A 246 12.15 0.78 8.03
C LYS A 246 12.89 1.22 9.30
N ALA A 247 14.14 1.67 9.17
CA ALA A 247 14.92 2.22 10.28
C ALA A 247 14.52 3.68 10.61
N PHE A 248 14.07 4.46 9.62
CA PHE A 248 13.46 5.77 9.81
C PHE A 248 12.12 5.66 10.54
N LYS A 249 11.24 4.74 10.14
CA LYS A 249 10.01 4.39 10.88
C LYS A 249 10.32 4.02 12.35
N ARG A 250 11.41 3.26 12.60
CA ARG A 250 11.85 2.93 13.95
C ARG A 250 12.36 4.15 14.72
N PHE A 251 13.06 5.08 14.07
CA PHE A 251 13.50 6.33 14.68
C PHE A 251 12.29 7.19 15.08
N LEU A 252 11.35 7.40 14.15
CA LEU A 252 10.10 8.12 14.40
C LEU A 252 9.32 7.58 15.61
N VAL A 253 9.29 6.26 15.81
CA VAL A 253 8.58 5.64 16.95
C VAL A 253 9.39 5.62 18.26
N ASN A 254 10.72 5.86 18.23
CA ASN A 254 11.58 5.71 19.41
C ASN A 254 12.42 6.95 19.77
N PHE A 255 12.27 8.08 19.07
CA PHE A 255 13.14 9.25 19.23
C PHE A 255 13.18 9.78 20.68
N SER A 256 12.06 9.72 21.41
CA SER A 256 11.97 10.12 22.82
C SER A 256 12.93 9.35 23.76
N ASN A 257 13.30 8.12 23.40
CA ASN A 257 14.22 7.27 24.17
C ASN A 257 15.69 7.43 23.74
N LEU A 258 15.98 8.21 22.69
CA LEU A 258 17.34 8.44 22.21
C LEU A 258 17.95 9.61 22.99
N LYS A 259 18.67 9.29 24.07
CA LYS A 259 19.29 10.21 25.06
C LYS A 259 20.12 11.39 24.50
N GLU A 260 20.47 11.36 23.22
CA GLU A 260 21.34 12.33 22.53
C GLU A 260 20.68 12.93 21.28
N ALA A 261 19.38 12.72 21.08
CA ALA A 261 18.63 13.39 20.03
C ALA A 261 18.36 14.84 20.43
N SER A 262 19.28 15.75 20.09
CA SER A 262 18.95 17.17 19.97
C SER A 262 17.70 17.28 19.12
N ILE A 263 16.58 17.73 19.71
CA ILE A 263 15.26 17.74 19.05
C ILE A 263 15.43 18.46 17.70
N PRO A 264 15.23 17.78 16.55
CA PRO A 264 15.25 18.44 15.25
C PRO A 264 14.31 19.64 15.27
N SER A 265 14.67 20.72 14.58
CA SER A 265 13.83 21.93 14.56
C SER A 265 12.38 21.58 14.21
N LEU A 266 11.43 22.31 14.77
CA LEU A 266 10.02 21.92 14.75
C LEU A 266 9.45 21.77 13.31
N VAL A 267 10.06 22.47 12.35
CA VAL A 267 9.86 22.36 10.90
C VAL A 267 10.23 20.98 10.32
N ILE A 268 11.31 20.35 10.82
CA ILE A 268 11.72 19.00 10.42
C ILE A 268 10.68 17.97 10.89
N TRP A 269 10.11 18.15 12.08
CA TRP A 269 9.03 17.29 12.57
C TRP A 269 7.74 17.42 11.76
N GLU A 270 7.39 18.62 11.33
CA GLU A 270 6.29 18.81 10.37
C GLU A 270 6.56 18.05 9.06
N HIS A 271 7.78 18.08 8.52
CA HIS A 271 8.13 17.28 7.34
C HIS A 271 8.02 15.78 7.62
N TYR A 272 8.51 15.30 8.76
CA TYR A 272 8.51 13.88 9.14
C TYR A 272 7.11 13.33 9.46
N LEU A 273 6.22 14.14 10.01
CA LEU A 273 4.84 13.77 10.34
C LEU A 273 4.06 13.32 9.09
N VAL A 274 4.32 13.94 7.94
CA VAL A 274 3.69 13.58 6.68
C VAL A 274 4.06 12.14 6.27
N TYR A 275 5.34 11.78 6.29
CA TYR A 275 5.77 10.39 6.05
C TYR A 275 5.27 9.44 7.14
N ALA A 276 5.12 9.91 8.39
CA ALA A 276 4.57 9.10 9.48
C ALA A 276 3.12 8.66 9.21
N ILE A 277 2.33 9.44 8.43
CA ILE A 277 0.98 9.06 7.99
C ILE A 277 1.04 7.87 7.02
N SER A 278 1.81 7.98 5.93
CA SER A 278 2.04 6.88 4.98
C SER A 278 2.69 5.64 5.62
N LEU A 279 3.63 5.83 6.55
CA LEU A 279 4.24 4.75 7.33
C LEU A 279 3.27 4.15 8.37
N GLY A 280 2.11 4.75 8.62
CA GLY A 280 1.13 4.27 9.60
C GLY A 280 1.62 4.31 11.05
N VAL A 281 2.34 5.38 11.42
CA VAL A 281 2.83 5.65 12.80
C VAL A 281 2.65 7.10 13.25
N ALA A 282 1.87 7.90 12.51
CA ALA A 282 1.64 9.30 12.84
C ALA A 282 1.15 9.47 14.29
N LYS A 283 0.21 8.64 14.74
CA LYS A 283 -0.38 8.70 16.09
C LYS A 283 0.64 8.52 17.22
N GLU A 284 1.57 7.57 17.07
CA GLU A 284 2.65 7.31 18.01
C GLU A 284 3.67 8.44 18.04
N VAL A 285 4.03 8.98 16.87
CA VAL A 285 4.95 10.13 16.71
C VAL A 285 4.35 11.36 17.38
N ILE A 286 3.11 11.68 17.02
CA ILE A 286 2.28 12.77 17.57
C ILE A 286 2.24 12.70 19.10
N LYS A 287 1.94 11.52 19.67
CA LYS A 287 1.87 11.33 21.12
C LYS A 287 3.20 11.64 21.81
N GLN A 288 4.33 11.30 21.18
CA GLN A 288 5.66 11.60 21.72
C GLN A 288 6.04 13.09 21.56
N LEU A 289 5.65 13.73 20.46
CA LEU A 289 5.84 15.17 20.25
C LEU A 289 5.08 15.99 21.30
N LYS A 290 3.81 15.63 21.62
CA LYS A 290 3.02 16.25 22.69
C LYS A 290 3.73 16.23 24.07
N MET A 291 4.61 15.26 24.33
CA MET A 291 5.31 15.12 25.61
C MET A 291 6.67 15.87 25.66
N LEU A 292 7.19 16.32 24.51
CA LEU A 292 8.55 16.84 24.38
C LEU A 292 8.62 18.31 23.97
N ILE A 293 7.55 18.86 23.39
CA ILE A 293 7.51 20.25 22.91
C ILE A 293 6.63 21.08 23.86
N PRO A 294 7.19 22.09 24.56
CA PRO A 294 6.42 23.03 25.36
C PRO A 294 5.42 23.82 24.51
N GLU A 295 4.23 24.12 25.06
CA GLU A 295 3.14 24.76 24.31
C GLU A 295 3.54 26.10 23.67
N GLU A 296 4.39 26.86 24.36
CA GLU A 296 4.94 28.14 23.92
C GLU A 296 5.71 28.05 22.58
N SER A 297 6.23 26.87 22.23
CA SER A 297 7.00 26.64 21.00
C SER A 297 6.14 26.45 19.74
N TYR A 298 4.82 26.24 19.87
CA TYR A 298 3.95 26.04 18.70
C TYR A 298 3.67 27.31 17.89
N HIS A 299 4.06 28.48 18.41
CA HIS A 299 3.81 29.80 17.80
C HIS A 299 4.93 30.29 16.86
N MET A 300 5.96 29.49 16.57
CA MET A 300 7.06 29.91 15.68
C MET A 300 6.60 30.00 14.22
N GLU A 301 7.04 31.04 13.51
CA GLU A 301 6.76 31.22 12.08
C GLU A 301 7.28 30.04 11.24
N GLY A 302 6.49 29.65 10.24
CA GLY A 302 6.87 28.64 9.25
C GLY A 302 6.36 27.23 9.51
N ILE A 303 5.77 26.95 10.69
CA ILE A 303 5.14 25.67 11.00
C ILE A 303 3.66 25.72 10.59
N THR A 304 3.16 24.76 9.83
CA THR A 304 1.79 24.80 9.31
C THR A 304 0.83 23.95 10.14
N TYR A 305 1.10 22.66 10.35
CA TYR A 305 0.19 21.74 11.05
C TYR A 305 0.09 21.97 12.56
N LEU A 306 1.19 22.35 13.21
CA LEU A 306 1.19 22.56 14.67
C LEU A 306 0.57 23.91 15.04
N TYR A 307 0.80 24.92 14.19
CA TYR A 307 0.22 26.26 14.32
C TYR A 307 -1.30 26.29 14.15
N ILE A 308 -1.87 25.38 13.34
CA ILE A 308 -3.33 25.24 13.14
C ILE A 308 -4.09 25.03 14.46
N GLY A 309 -3.48 24.44 15.48
CA GLY A 309 -4.08 24.35 16.83
C GLY A 309 -3.48 25.28 17.89
N SER A 310 -2.43 26.06 17.59
CA SER A 310 -2.01 27.15 18.48
C SER A 310 -2.84 28.43 18.26
N LEU A 311 -3.53 28.54 17.13
CA LEU A 311 -4.43 29.66 16.80
C LEU A 311 -5.80 29.61 17.50
N MET A 312 -6.18 28.49 18.12
CA MET A 312 -7.40 28.39 18.94
C MET A 312 -7.13 27.53 20.17
N HIS A 313 -7.37 28.09 21.36
CA HIS A 313 -7.13 27.44 22.67
C HIS A 313 -7.68 26.00 22.74
N GLY A 314 -6.79 25.00 22.80
CA GLY A 314 -7.15 23.61 23.09
C GLY A 314 -6.07 22.58 22.70
N TYR A 315 -6.00 21.48 23.46
CA TYR A 315 -5.03 20.37 23.36
C TYR A 315 -5.15 19.48 22.09
N ASP A 316 -5.75 20.02 21.02
CA ASP A 316 -6.54 19.26 20.03
C ASP A 316 -5.97 19.29 18.59
N SER A 317 -4.94 20.10 18.29
CA SER A 317 -4.29 20.23 16.95
C SER A 317 -3.99 18.90 16.29
N PHE A 318 -3.42 18.01 17.10
CA PHE A 318 -2.96 16.69 16.71
C PHE A 318 -4.09 15.66 16.57
N ASP A 319 -5.14 15.81 17.37
CA ASP A 319 -6.30 14.93 17.33
C ASP A 319 -7.16 15.26 16.10
N ARG A 320 -7.07 16.49 15.58
CA ARG A 320 -7.60 16.91 14.27
C ARG A 320 -6.93 16.19 13.10
N ILE A 321 -5.61 15.91 13.15
CA ILE A 321 -4.92 15.12 12.11
C ILE A 321 -5.43 13.67 12.10
N ASP A 322 -5.64 13.06 13.27
CA ASP A 322 -6.24 11.72 13.42
C ASP A 322 -7.70 11.69 12.90
N ARG A 323 -8.47 12.78 13.13
CA ARG A 323 -9.81 12.97 12.54
C ARG A 323 -9.78 13.07 11.02
N ILE A 324 -8.96 13.96 10.45
CA ILE A 324 -8.80 14.14 9.00
C ILE A 324 -8.43 12.79 8.35
N SER A 325 -7.38 12.12 8.87
CA SER A 325 -6.94 10.83 8.35
C SER A 325 -8.01 9.76 8.44
N SER A 326 -8.70 9.64 9.58
CA SER A 326 -9.73 8.62 9.76
C SER A 326 -11.01 8.90 8.97
N GLN A 327 -11.40 10.16 8.76
CA GLN A 327 -12.52 10.52 7.90
C GLN A 327 -12.20 10.21 6.44
N PHE A 328 -11.00 10.55 5.98
CA PHE A 328 -10.56 10.19 4.63
C PHE A 328 -10.51 8.66 4.43
N GLU A 329 -9.94 7.90 5.38
CA GLU A 329 -9.97 6.44 5.34
C GLU A 329 -11.42 5.89 5.26
N ARG A 330 -12.36 6.44 6.03
CA ARG A 330 -13.77 6.02 6.02
C ARG A 330 -14.44 6.29 4.66
N SER A 331 -14.36 7.51 4.14
CA SER A 331 -15.00 7.88 2.87
C SER A 331 -14.41 7.07 1.69
N ALA A 332 -13.08 6.94 1.61
CA ALA A 332 -12.44 6.15 0.57
C ALA A 332 -12.82 4.66 0.64
N ASN A 333 -12.81 4.05 1.84
CA ASN A 333 -13.22 2.65 2.01
C ASN A 333 -14.73 2.45 1.70
N SER A 334 -15.57 3.42 2.02
CA SER A 334 -17.00 3.44 1.65
C SER A 334 -17.16 3.44 0.13
N ALA A 335 -16.50 4.37 -0.56
CA ALA A 335 -16.50 4.46 -2.02
C ALA A 335 -16.03 3.15 -2.67
N PHE A 336 -14.90 2.59 -2.23
CA PHE A 336 -14.37 1.36 -2.80
C PHE A 336 -15.30 0.17 -2.59
N THR A 337 -15.98 0.09 -1.44
CA THR A 337 -16.97 -0.95 -1.14
C THR A 337 -18.21 -0.78 -2.04
N LEU A 338 -18.76 0.43 -2.12
CA LEU A 338 -19.94 0.74 -2.91
C LEU A 338 -19.71 0.56 -4.42
N ALA A 339 -18.58 1.04 -4.95
CA ALA A 339 -18.18 0.84 -6.34
C ALA A 339 -17.96 -0.64 -6.69
N SER A 340 -17.47 -1.45 -5.73
CA SER A 340 -17.25 -2.89 -5.93
C SER A 340 -18.52 -3.73 -5.73
N SER A 341 -19.59 -3.17 -5.14
CA SER A 341 -20.88 -3.85 -5.01
C SER A 341 -21.52 -4.07 -6.39
N LYS A 342 -21.68 -5.32 -6.83
CA LYS A 342 -22.48 -5.62 -8.04
C LYS A 342 -23.97 -5.56 -7.67
N ASN A 343 -24.82 -5.11 -8.61
CA ASN A 343 -26.25 -5.41 -8.51
C ASN A 343 -26.41 -6.93 -8.52
N SER A 344 -26.83 -7.52 -7.40
CA SER A 344 -27.11 -8.95 -7.28
C SER A 344 -28.47 -9.26 -7.90
N SER A 345 -28.56 -9.19 -9.23
CA SER A 345 -29.74 -9.58 -9.99
C SER A 345 -29.38 -10.69 -10.99
N SER A 346 -29.78 -11.91 -10.66
CA SER A 346 -29.83 -13.10 -11.53
C SER A 346 -28.50 -13.63 -12.10
N PHE A 347 -27.84 -14.55 -11.37
CA PHE A 347 -27.54 -15.90 -11.86
C PHE A 347 -27.07 -16.77 -10.69
N GLY A 348 -27.67 -17.95 -10.50
CA GLY A 348 -27.26 -18.89 -9.44
C GLY A 348 -26.25 -19.91 -9.95
N GLY A 349 -25.20 -20.19 -9.17
CA GLY A 349 -24.28 -21.30 -9.47
C GLY A 349 -22.96 -21.28 -8.71
N GLY A 350 -22.76 -22.27 -7.83
CA GLY A 350 -21.44 -22.69 -7.33
C GLY A 350 -20.86 -21.86 -6.17
N GLY A 351 -20.62 -22.53 -5.02
CA GLY A 351 -19.97 -21.90 -3.87
C GLY A 351 -18.47 -21.69 -4.08
N GLY A 352 -17.98 -20.48 -3.77
CA GLY A 352 -16.56 -20.18 -3.65
C GLY A 352 -16.13 -20.14 -2.19
N PHE A 353 -15.20 -21.02 -1.79
CA PHE A 353 -14.59 -20.96 -0.46
C PHE A 353 -13.54 -19.84 -0.42
N SER A 354 -13.81 -18.79 0.37
CA SER A 354 -12.81 -17.79 0.73
C SER A 354 -11.97 -18.29 1.92
N SER A 355 -10.85 -18.97 1.63
CA SER A 355 -9.83 -19.30 2.63
C SER A 355 -9.11 -18.02 3.10
N GLY A 356 -9.72 -17.32 4.05
CA GLY A 356 -9.11 -16.18 4.72
C GLY A 356 -7.83 -16.60 5.46
N SER A 357 -6.71 -15.97 5.11
CA SER A 357 -5.42 -16.16 5.80
C SER A 357 -5.45 -15.49 7.18
N SER A 358 -5.29 -16.29 8.24
CA SER A 358 -5.07 -15.81 9.60
C SER A 358 -3.69 -16.22 10.10
N GLY A 359 -2.69 -15.39 9.81
CA GLY A 359 -1.38 -15.48 10.45
C GLY A 359 -1.44 -14.89 11.87
N GLY A 360 -1.23 -15.72 12.89
CA GLY A 360 -1.09 -15.30 14.29
C GLY A 360 -0.02 -16.15 14.97
N GLY A 361 1.04 -15.51 15.48
CA GLY A 361 2.18 -16.17 16.10
C GLY A 361 2.28 -15.92 17.62
N GLY A 362 3.13 -16.72 18.26
CA GLY A 362 3.34 -16.75 19.71
C GLY A 362 3.26 -18.21 20.18
N GLY A 363 4.12 -18.72 21.06
CA GLY A 363 5.07 -18.07 21.95
C GLY A 363 5.12 -18.95 23.20
N GLY A 364 6.29 -19.46 23.58
CA GLY A 364 6.38 -20.62 24.47
C GLY A 364 5.98 -20.37 25.93
N GLY A 365 5.68 -21.47 26.63
CA GLY A 365 5.48 -21.51 28.08
C GLY A 365 5.85 -22.87 28.65
N PHE A 366 6.96 -22.94 29.39
CA PHE A 366 7.27 -24.04 30.29
C PHE A 366 6.45 -23.89 31.58
N GLY A 367 5.99 -24.99 32.20
CA GLY A 367 5.66 -25.03 33.62
C GLY A 367 4.51 -25.95 34.04
N GLY A 368 4.82 -26.95 34.88
CA GLY A 368 3.88 -27.73 35.74
C GLY A 368 2.87 -28.64 35.02
N PHE A 369 2.68 -29.91 35.38
CA PHE A 369 3.15 -30.70 36.54
C PHE A 369 3.42 -32.15 36.09
#